data_AF-A0A955V6S2-F1
#
_entry.id   AF-A0A955V6S2-F1
#
_cell.length_a   1.000
_cell.length_b   1.000
_cell.length_c   1.000
_cell.angle_alpha   90.00
_cell.angle_beta   90.00
_cell.angle_gamma   90.00
#
_symmetry.space_group_name_H-M   'P 1'
#
loop_
_entity.id
_entity.type
_entity.pdbx_description
1 polymer ?
#
loop_
_entity_poly.entity_id
_entity_poly.type
_entity_poly.pdbx_seq_one_letter_code
_entity_poly.pdbx_strand_id
1 'polypeptide(L)'
;MTLRAIGSASATIANLGPGFDVLGLCLEGPRDRVTVELTDDGRVEIVQIEGDGGKLPLDAAQNCAGVAARWVIERFAEPGTGARIWLEKGLPLGSGLGSSSASSVAAAVATAALVDPNIPRGVLLEACREGERLAAGSPHADNVAPALFGGLVAVLPGEGEAVDILPLAVPRDLVLAVAKPAYDVRTADARAALPKTMPIHDAVHNMAMIAGLVTGFATNDMGLVARCLGDRMSTPYRKALVPGFDAVVAA
;
A
#
# COMPACT_ATOMS: atom_id res chain seq x y z
N MET A 1 20.14 -17.79 21.86
CA MET A 1 18.77 -17.25 21.86
C MET A 1 18.58 -16.64 20.49
N THR A 2 17.75 -17.22 19.62
CA THR A 2 17.51 -16.65 18.29
C THR A 2 16.62 -15.42 18.44
N LEU A 3 17.13 -14.26 18.00
CA LEU A 3 16.43 -12.98 18.12
C LEU A 3 15.34 -12.91 17.05
N ARG A 4 14.13 -12.50 17.46
CA ARG A 4 12.99 -12.30 16.58
C ARG A 4 12.50 -10.86 16.68
N ALA A 5 12.04 -10.31 15.57
CA ALA A 5 11.34 -9.03 15.53
C ALA A 5 9.94 -9.22 14.94
N ILE A 6 9.01 -8.40 15.40
CA ILE A 6 7.64 -8.37 14.90
C ILE A 6 7.39 -7.00 14.31
N GLY A 7 7.05 -6.96 13.03
CA GLY A 7 6.55 -5.79 12.34
C GLY A 7 5.04 -5.89 12.16
N SER A 8 4.38 -4.74 12.07
CA SER A 8 2.95 -4.69 11.73
C SER A 8 2.67 -3.46 10.87
N ALA A 9 1.72 -3.58 9.95
CA ALA A 9 1.30 -2.47 9.10
C ALA A 9 -0.21 -2.51 8.89
N SER A 10 -0.82 -1.33 8.95
CA SER A 10 -2.25 -1.17 8.79
C SER A 10 -2.71 -1.22 7.34
N ALA A 11 -4.00 -1.43 7.17
CA ALA A 11 -4.72 -1.15 5.94
C ALA A 11 -4.59 0.31 5.50
N THR A 12 -4.69 0.50 4.19
CA THR A 12 -4.59 1.80 3.54
C THR A 12 -5.70 1.99 2.51
N ILE A 13 -6.07 3.24 2.28
CA ILE A 13 -6.92 3.64 1.15
C ILE A 13 -6.08 4.51 0.24
N ALA A 14 -5.85 4.03 -0.99
CA ALA A 14 -5.21 4.81 -2.03
C ALA A 14 -6.24 5.58 -2.88
N ASN A 15 -5.74 6.53 -3.67
CA ASN A 15 -6.45 7.38 -4.62
C ASN A 15 -7.35 8.44 -3.97
N LEU A 16 -8.19 8.06 -2.99
CA LEU A 16 -9.12 8.96 -2.29
C LEU A 16 -9.99 9.79 -3.26
N GLY A 17 -10.51 9.16 -4.30
CA GLY A 17 -11.22 9.83 -5.40
C GLY A 17 -10.24 10.29 -6.48
N PRO A 18 -10.10 11.61 -6.73
CA PRO A 18 -9.35 12.11 -7.87
C PRO A 18 -7.82 11.93 -7.78
N GLY A 19 -7.29 11.60 -6.60
CA GLY A 19 -5.85 11.49 -6.32
C GLY A 19 -5.22 10.19 -6.78
N PHE A 20 -5.66 9.66 -7.92
CA PHE A 20 -5.19 8.40 -8.49
C PHE A 20 -3.65 8.31 -8.54
N ASP A 21 -3.08 7.25 -7.95
CA ASP A 21 -1.63 7.00 -7.80
C ASP A 21 -0.83 8.04 -6.97
N VAL A 22 -1.50 9.07 -6.46
CA VAL A 22 -0.86 10.18 -5.76
C VAL A 22 -1.19 10.16 -4.27
N LEU A 23 -2.46 10.01 -3.91
CA LEU A 23 -2.88 10.14 -2.51
C LEU A 23 -3.05 8.78 -1.85
N GLY A 24 -2.66 8.69 -0.58
CA GLY A 24 -2.78 7.50 0.23
C GLY A 24 -3.03 7.82 1.70
N LEU A 25 -3.95 7.09 2.33
CA LEU A 25 -4.32 7.27 3.74
C LEU A 25 -4.17 5.96 4.52
N CYS A 26 -3.45 6.02 5.63
CA CYS A 26 -3.31 4.94 6.59
C CYS A 26 -4.55 4.85 7.48
N LEU A 27 -5.06 3.63 7.68
CA LEU A 27 -6.19 3.38 8.55
C LEU A 27 -5.72 2.94 9.94
N GLU A 28 -6.51 3.23 10.97
CA GLU A 28 -6.26 2.65 12.30
C GLU A 28 -6.63 1.16 12.37
N GLY A 29 -7.45 0.69 11.41
CA GLY A 29 -8.13 -0.60 11.40
C GLY A 29 -7.24 -1.85 11.25
N PRO A 30 -7.65 -2.86 10.44
CA PRO A 30 -6.96 -4.14 10.40
C PRO A 30 -5.50 -3.99 10.00
N ARG A 31 -4.66 -4.89 10.52
CA ARG A 31 -3.22 -4.89 10.29
C ARG A 31 -2.73 -6.29 9.96
N ASP A 32 -1.75 -6.38 9.08
CA ASP A 32 -0.93 -7.58 8.98
C ASP A 32 0.18 -7.54 10.03
N ARG A 33 0.60 -8.71 10.48
CA ARG A 33 1.75 -8.91 11.37
C ARG A 33 2.76 -9.84 10.71
N VAL A 34 4.04 -9.50 10.82
CA VAL A 34 5.13 -10.32 10.30
C VAL A 34 6.17 -10.51 11.38
N THR A 35 6.42 -11.77 11.73
CA THR A 35 7.53 -12.15 12.61
C THR A 35 8.70 -12.59 11.74
N VAL A 36 9.88 -12.03 12.00
CA VAL A 36 11.14 -12.37 11.31
C VAL A 36 12.13 -12.94 12.33
N GLU A 37 12.82 -14.00 11.94
CA GLU A 37 13.99 -14.56 12.63
C GLU A 37 15.15 -14.63 11.63
N LEU A 38 16.31 -14.06 11.95
CA LEU A 38 17.48 -14.17 11.08
C LEU A 38 18.08 -15.58 11.12
N THR A 39 18.66 -16.00 10.01
CA THR A 39 19.38 -17.28 9.85
C THR A 39 20.75 -17.05 9.22
N ASP A 40 21.62 -18.07 9.26
CA ASP A 40 22.99 -18.01 8.72
C ASP A 40 23.17 -18.88 7.46
N ASP A 41 22.07 -19.19 6.75
CA ASP A 41 22.05 -20.06 5.56
C ASP A 41 21.80 -19.30 4.25
N GLY A 42 21.75 -17.97 4.30
CA GLY A 42 21.53 -17.08 3.16
C GLY A 42 20.15 -17.19 2.50
N ARG A 43 19.20 -17.91 3.10
CA ARG A 43 17.88 -18.16 2.52
C ARG A 43 16.81 -17.34 3.22
N VAL A 44 15.92 -16.74 2.42
CA VAL A 44 14.67 -16.17 2.92
C VAL A 44 13.55 -17.17 2.68
N GLU A 45 12.89 -17.58 3.76
CA GLU A 45 11.85 -18.61 3.78
C GLU A 45 10.58 -18.05 4.42
N ILE A 46 9.43 -18.17 3.75
CA ILE A 46 8.12 -18.01 4.41
C ILE A 46 7.76 -19.35 5.04
N VAL A 47 7.86 -19.43 6.37
CA VAL A 47 7.59 -20.65 7.12
C VAL A 47 6.09 -20.93 7.19
N GLN A 48 5.29 -19.89 7.40
CA GLN A 48 3.84 -20.02 7.55
C GLN A 48 3.13 -18.72 7.19
N ILE A 49 1.92 -18.87 6.66
CA ILE A 49 0.97 -17.78 6.46
C ILE A 49 -0.34 -18.16 7.14
N GLU A 50 -0.83 -17.30 8.04
CA GLU A 50 -2.13 -17.44 8.70
C GLU A 50 -3.13 -16.42 8.13
N GLY A 51 -4.41 -16.78 8.08
CA GLY A 51 -5.48 -15.85 7.66
C GLY A 51 -5.61 -15.62 6.15
N ASP A 52 -4.84 -16.31 5.31
CA ASP A 52 -4.87 -16.18 3.85
C ASP A 52 -5.78 -17.19 3.14
N GLY A 53 -6.18 -18.26 3.85
CA GLY A 53 -6.94 -19.37 3.29
C GLY A 53 -6.15 -20.23 2.30
N GLY A 54 -4.82 -20.29 2.42
CA GLY A 54 -3.93 -21.04 1.53
C GLY A 54 -3.80 -20.45 0.13
N LYS A 55 -4.05 -19.15 -0.02
CA LYS A 55 -4.04 -18.45 -1.31
C LYS A 55 -2.69 -17.81 -1.62
N LEU A 56 -1.88 -17.50 -0.62
CA LEU A 56 -0.59 -16.83 -0.81
C LEU A 56 0.55 -17.85 -0.92
N PRO A 57 1.55 -17.62 -1.78
CA PRO A 57 2.66 -18.53 -1.95
C PRO A 57 3.62 -18.48 -0.75
N LEU A 58 4.15 -19.65 -0.37
CA LEU A 58 5.24 -19.80 0.60
C LEU A 58 6.62 -19.54 -0.02
N ASP A 59 6.73 -19.55 -1.35
CA ASP A 59 7.96 -19.13 -2.02
C ASP A 59 8.19 -17.63 -1.76
N ALA A 60 9.26 -17.32 -1.02
CA ALA A 60 9.62 -15.95 -0.67
C ALA A 60 9.89 -15.07 -1.91
N ALA A 61 10.31 -15.64 -3.03
CA ALA A 61 10.50 -14.90 -4.28
C ALA A 61 9.17 -14.53 -4.96
N GLN A 62 8.07 -15.18 -4.58
CA GLN A 62 6.72 -14.93 -5.07
C GLN A 62 5.79 -14.31 -4.01
N ASN A 63 6.33 -13.94 -2.85
CA ASN A 63 5.59 -13.32 -1.76
C ASN A 63 6.13 -11.91 -1.45
N CYS A 64 5.27 -10.90 -1.40
CA CYS A 64 5.67 -9.52 -1.15
C CYS A 64 6.46 -9.32 0.15
N ALA A 65 6.10 -10.05 1.22
CA ALA A 65 6.83 -10.01 2.49
C ALA A 65 8.26 -10.58 2.34
N GLY A 66 8.38 -11.70 1.62
CA GLY A 66 9.67 -12.34 1.34
C GLY A 66 10.57 -11.47 0.47
N VAL A 67 10.01 -10.86 -0.57
CA VAL A 67 10.72 -9.92 -1.44
C VAL A 67 11.24 -8.70 -0.65
N ALA A 68 10.39 -8.09 0.18
CA ALA A 68 10.78 -6.92 0.97
C ALA A 68 11.86 -7.26 2.00
N ALA A 69 11.73 -8.39 2.71
CA ALA A 69 12.74 -8.85 3.67
C ALA A 69 14.08 -9.16 3.00
N ARG A 70 14.05 -9.89 1.88
CA ARG A 70 15.26 -10.20 1.09
C ARG A 70 15.97 -8.93 0.64
N TRP A 71 15.22 -7.94 0.17
CA TRP A 71 15.79 -6.67 -0.28
C TRP A 71 16.59 -5.97 0.82
N VAL A 72 16.07 -5.98 2.06
CA VAL A 72 16.75 -5.41 3.24
C VAL A 72 18.00 -6.22 3.59
N ILE A 73 17.89 -7.55 3.64
CA ILE A 73 19.01 -8.44 3.98
C ILE A 73 20.17 -8.26 3.00
N GLU A 74 19.90 -8.33 1.70
CA GLU A 74 20.93 -8.24 0.65
C GLU A 74 21.73 -6.93 0.67
N ARG A 75 21.16 -5.85 1.23
CA ARG A 75 21.77 -4.52 1.23
C ARG A 75 22.43 -4.14 2.55
N PHE A 76 21.92 -4.63 3.66
CA PHE A 76 22.28 -4.13 4.98
C PHE A 76 22.79 -5.20 5.93
N ALA A 77 22.58 -6.49 5.65
CA ALA A 77 23.05 -7.57 6.51
C ALA A 77 24.41 -8.10 6.10
N GLU A 78 25.06 -8.81 7.02
CA GLU A 78 26.31 -9.53 6.73
C GLU A 78 26.08 -10.62 5.67
N PRO A 79 27.05 -10.91 4.80
CA PRO A 79 26.96 -11.99 3.82
C PRO A 79 26.62 -13.34 4.47
N GLY A 80 25.68 -14.07 3.88
CA GLY A 80 25.19 -15.34 4.43
C GLY A 80 24.01 -15.20 5.39
N THR A 81 23.59 -13.97 5.72
CA THR A 81 22.35 -13.74 6.47
C THR A 81 21.14 -14.17 5.63
N GLY A 82 20.26 -14.96 6.21
CA GLY A 82 18.93 -15.32 5.72
C GLY A 82 17.83 -14.93 6.71
N ALA A 83 16.60 -15.36 6.46
CA ALA A 83 15.48 -15.14 7.36
C ALA A 83 14.38 -16.19 7.24
N ARG A 84 13.76 -16.49 8.38
CA ARG A 84 12.46 -17.18 8.47
C ARG A 84 11.36 -16.18 8.80
N ILE A 85 10.26 -16.29 8.07
CA ILE A 85 9.15 -15.33 8.11
C ILE A 85 7.85 -16.06 8.42
N TRP A 86 7.13 -15.57 9.43
CA TRP A 86 5.75 -15.96 9.73
C TRP A 86 4.85 -14.76 9.48
N LEU A 87 3.86 -14.93 8.61
CA LEU A 87 2.95 -13.87 8.18
C LEU A 87 1.54 -14.14 8.72
N GLU A 88 1.02 -13.21 9.51
CA GLU A 88 -0.37 -13.20 9.99
C GLU A 88 -1.16 -12.16 9.20
N LYS A 89 -2.09 -12.61 8.35
CA LYS A 89 -2.97 -11.73 7.57
C LYS A 89 -4.14 -11.24 8.42
N GLY A 90 -4.18 -9.94 8.66
CA GLY A 90 -5.35 -9.27 9.22
C GLY A 90 -6.21 -8.58 8.16
N LEU A 91 -5.65 -8.39 6.95
CA LEU A 91 -6.37 -7.78 5.84
C LEU A 91 -6.95 -8.83 4.88
N PRO A 92 -8.20 -8.61 4.38
CA PRO A 92 -8.72 -9.42 3.29
C PRO A 92 -7.88 -9.20 2.02
N LEU A 93 -7.53 -10.29 1.35
CA LEU A 93 -6.81 -10.28 0.08
C LEU A 93 -7.65 -9.61 -1.02
N GLY A 94 -7.02 -8.92 -1.97
CA GLY A 94 -7.71 -8.35 -3.14
C GLY A 94 -8.85 -7.36 -2.81
N SER A 95 -8.83 -6.77 -1.62
CA SER A 95 -9.91 -5.92 -1.09
C SER A 95 -9.81 -4.45 -1.49
N GLY A 96 -8.70 -4.02 -2.10
CA GLY A 96 -8.39 -2.60 -2.30
C GLY A 96 -7.85 -1.88 -1.06
N LEU A 97 -7.60 -2.60 0.05
CA LEU A 97 -7.14 -2.03 1.33
C LEU A 97 -5.61 -2.11 1.55
N GLY A 98 -4.82 -2.27 0.49
CA GLY A 98 -3.36 -2.34 0.60
C GLY A 98 -2.81 -3.62 1.25
N SER A 99 -3.48 -4.78 1.07
CA SER A 99 -3.08 -6.04 1.71
C SER A 99 -1.65 -6.52 1.36
N SER A 100 -1.19 -6.34 0.11
CA SER A 100 0.20 -6.62 -0.27
C SER A 100 1.17 -5.66 0.39
N SER A 101 0.83 -4.36 0.37
CA SER A 101 1.65 -3.29 0.92
C SER A 101 1.84 -3.46 2.42
N ALA A 102 0.78 -3.80 3.16
CA ALA A 102 0.85 -4.07 4.58
C ALA A 102 1.83 -5.23 4.90
N SER A 103 1.79 -6.32 4.14
CA SER A 103 2.74 -7.43 4.31
C SER A 103 4.19 -7.02 3.99
N SER A 104 4.42 -6.27 2.90
CA SER A 104 5.74 -5.73 2.55
C SER A 104 6.32 -4.83 3.63
N VAL A 105 5.51 -3.88 4.13
CA VAL A 105 5.92 -2.92 5.16
C VAL A 105 6.23 -3.62 6.47
N ALA A 106 5.35 -4.52 6.92
CA ALA A 106 5.56 -5.27 8.15
C ALA A 106 6.87 -6.10 8.08
N ALA A 107 7.13 -6.77 6.95
CA ALA A 107 8.34 -7.55 6.76
C ALA A 107 9.61 -6.69 6.69
N ALA A 108 9.59 -5.58 5.93
CA ALA A 108 10.73 -4.68 5.81
C ALA A 108 11.11 -4.07 7.17
N VAL A 109 10.13 -3.60 7.94
CA VAL A 109 10.35 -3.01 9.26
C VAL A 109 10.86 -4.04 10.26
N ALA A 110 10.27 -5.24 10.29
CA ALA A 110 10.72 -6.33 11.16
C ALA A 110 12.17 -6.74 10.85
N THR A 111 12.49 -6.87 9.56
CA THR A 111 13.83 -7.24 9.10
C THR A 111 14.84 -6.15 9.43
N ALA A 112 14.52 -4.89 9.15
CA ALA A 112 15.37 -3.75 9.48
C ALA A 112 15.67 -3.67 10.99
N ALA A 113 14.69 -3.94 11.86
CA ALA A 113 14.89 -3.95 13.30
C ALA A 113 15.93 -5.00 13.78
N LEU A 114 16.14 -6.07 13.01
CA LEU A 114 17.15 -7.10 13.32
C LEU A 114 18.50 -6.83 12.66
N VAL A 115 18.49 -6.21 11.48
CA VAL A 115 19.67 -5.99 10.64
C VAL A 115 20.35 -4.65 10.97
N ASP A 116 19.61 -3.55 10.86
CA ASP A 116 20.03 -2.21 11.27
C ASP A 116 18.78 -1.33 11.53
N PRO A 117 18.48 -1.01 12.80
CA PRO A 117 17.31 -0.20 13.14
C PRO A 117 17.41 1.26 12.69
N ASN A 118 18.58 1.70 12.19
CA ASN A 118 18.80 3.07 11.72
C ASN A 118 18.52 3.26 10.23
N ILE A 119 18.16 2.20 9.49
CA ILE A 119 17.83 2.32 8.06
C ILE A 119 16.70 3.36 7.89
N PRO A 120 16.93 4.43 7.11
CA PRO A 120 15.93 5.47 6.93
C PRO A 120 14.64 4.91 6.31
N ARG A 121 13.49 5.40 6.76
CA ARG A 121 12.19 4.93 6.25
C ARG A 121 12.00 5.18 4.75
N GLY A 122 12.62 6.21 4.19
CA GLY A 122 12.67 6.43 2.73
C GLY A 122 13.43 5.35 1.97
N VAL A 123 14.41 4.70 2.60
CA VAL A 123 15.12 3.55 2.01
C VAL A 123 14.29 2.27 2.15
N LEU A 124 13.61 2.08 3.30
CA LEU A 124 12.68 0.95 3.49
C LEU A 124 11.47 1.01 2.53
N LEU A 125 11.07 2.21 2.11
CA LEU A 125 10.05 2.40 1.09
C LEU A 125 10.40 1.65 -0.20
N GLU A 126 11.65 1.67 -0.63
CA GLU A 126 12.11 0.96 -1.84
C GLU A 126 12.02 -0.56 -1.71
N ALA A 127 12.36 -1.10 -0.53
CA ALA A 127 12.15 -2.53 -0.23
C ALA A 127 10.68 -2.93 -0.40
N CYS A 128 9.78 -2.09 0.09
CA CYS A 128 8.35 -2.36 0.05
C CYS A 128 7.77 -2.19 -1.35
N ARG A 129 8.27 -1.22 -2.13
CA ARG A 129 7.91 -1.00 -3.53
C ARG A 129 8.33 -2.15 -4.44
N GLU A 130 9.43 -2.84 -4.15
CA GLU A 130 9.80 -4.09 -4.84
C GLU A 130 8.72 -5.17 -4.65
N GLY A 131 8.18 -5.29 -3.43
CA GLY A 131 7.05 -6.18 -3.15
C GLY A 131 5.79 -5.84 -3.95
N GLU A 132 5.51 -4.54 -4.15
CA GLU A 132 4.40 -4.10 -5.01
C GLU A 132 4.65 -4.35 -6.49
N ARG A 133 5.90 -4.22 -6.96
CA ARG A 133 6.27 -4.54 -8.34
C ARG A 133 5.92 -6.00 -8.66
N LEU A 134 6.18 -6.92 -7.74
CA LEU A 134 5.78 -8.31 -7.88
C LEU A 134 4.25 -8.47 -7.95
N ALA A 135 3.50 -7.81 -7.08
CA ALA A 135 2.04 -7.99 -6.97
C ALA A 135 1.24 -7.34 -8.11
N ALA A 136 1.66 -6.15 -8.55
CA ALA A 136 0.90 -5.30 -9.46
C ALA A 136 1.58 -5.08 -10.82
N GLY A 137 2.83 -5.54 -10.99
CA GLY A 137 3.64 -5.29 -12.19
C GLY A 137 4.33 -3.92 -12.21
N SER A 138 4.07 -3.05 -11.23
CA SER A 138 4.71 -1.75 -11.09
C SER A 138 4.81 -1.29 -9.62
N PRO A 139 5.86 -0.54 -9.25
CA PRO A 139 6.20 -0.20 -7.87
C PRO A 139 5.42 1.03 -7.34
N HIS A 140 4.09 0.96 -7.32
CA HIS A 140 3.26 2.05 -6.80
C HIS A 140 3.50 2.28 -5.31
N ALA A 141 3.54 3.54 -4.89
CA ALA A 141 3.81 3.90 -3.50
C ALA A 141 2.56 4.41 -2.75
N ASP A 142 1.42 4.57 -3.40
CA ASP A 142 0.18 5.13 -2.84
C ASP A 142 -0.44 4.31 -1.70
N ASN A 143 -0.15 3.01 -1.61
CA ASN A 143 -0.49 2.16 -0.46
C ASN A 143 0.71 1.94 0.47
N VAL A 144 1.90 1.70 -0.08
CA VAL A 144 3.10 1.44 0.72
C VAL A 144 3.51 2.65 1.55
N ALA A 145 3.42 3.86 0.99
CA ALA A 145 3.80 5.07 1.69
C ALA A 145 2.92 5.36 2.90
N PRO A 146 1.57 5.38 2.84
CA PRO A 146 0.78 5.55 4.07
C PRO A 146 0.93 4.39 5.06
N ALA A 147 1.12 3.14 4.61
CA ALA A 147 1.42 2.02 5.51
C ALA A 147 2.78 2.22 6.23
N LEU A 148 3.76 2.70 5.46
CA LEU A 148 5.05 3.28 5.81
C LEU A 148 4.98 4.30 6.95
N PHE A 149 4.49 5.47 6.55
CA PHE A 149 4.62 6.76 7.20
C PHE A 149 3.46 7.12 8.11
N GLY A 150 2.36 6.38 8.03
CA GLY A 150 1.12 6.71 8.72
C GLY A 150 0.46 7.95 8.13
N GLY A 151 -0.75 8.23 8.62
CA GLY A 151 -1.52 9.41 8.22
C GLY A 151 -1.87 9.46 6.73
N LEU A 152 -2.08 10.67 6.25
CA LEU A 152 -2.34 10.98 4.84
C LEU A 152 -1.04 11.42 4.19
N VAL A 153 -0.76 10.90 3.00
CA VAL A 153 0.43 11.26 2.22
C VAL A 153 0.07 11.53 0.76
N ALA A 154 0.89 12.37 0.11
CA ALA A 154 0.99 12.46 -1.33
C ALA A 154 2.33 11.88 -1.80
N VAL A 155 2.28 11.07 -2.85
CA VAL A 155 3.42 10.51 -3.57
C VAL A 155 3.73 11.43 -4.74
N LEU A 156 4.91 12.04 -4.71
CA LEU A 156 5.42 12.85 -5.82
C LEU A 156 6.42 12.03 -6.63
N PRO A 157 6.25 11.92 -7.95
CA PRO A 157 7.25 11.29 -8.80
C PRO A 157 8.50 12.17 -8.89
N GLY A 158 9.66 11.56 -8.64
CA GLY A 158 10.97 12.16 -8.86
C GLY A 158 11.59 11.73 -10.19
N GLU A 159 12.91 11.92 -10.34
CA GLU A 159 13.64 11.41 -11.50
C GLU A 159 13.70 9.87 -11.49
N GLY A 160 13.46 9.26 -12.66
CA GLY A 160 13.45 7.80 -12.80
C GLY A 160 12.30 7.16 -12.03
N GLU A 161 12.62 6.20 -11.15
CA GLU A 161 11.64 5.55 -10.27
C GLU A 161 11.61 6.16 -8.86
N ALA A 162 12.38 7.23 -8.57
CA ALA A 162 12.38 7.86 -7.26
C ALA A 162 11.01 8.46 -6.93
N VAL A 163 10.65 8.47 -5.64
CA VAL A 163 9.43 9.11 -5.15
C VAL A 163 9.71 9.91 -3.89
N ASP A 164 9.09 11.07 -3.79
CA ASP A 164 9.05 11.88 -2.58
C ASP A 164 7.71 11.69 -1.88
N ILE A 165 7.76 11.48 -0.56
CA ILE A 165 6.55 11.32 0.26
C ILE A 165 6.29 12.62 1.01
N LEU A 166 5.21 13.30 0.64
CA LEU A 166 4.77 14.51 1.31
C LEU A 166 3.66 14.17 2.32
N PRO A 167 3.91 14.29 3.63
CA PRO A 167 2.85 14.14 4.61
C PRO A 167 1.85 15.29 4.49
N LEU A 168 0.57 14.96 4.56
CA LEU A 168 -0.55 15.89 4.52
C LEU A 168 -1.32 15.87 5.83
N ALA A 169 -2.04 16.96 6.13
CA ALA A 169 -2.92 17.00 7.28
C ALA A 169 -4.09 16.03 7.10
N VAL A 170 -4.32 15.16 8.09
CA VAL A 170 -5.55 14.37 8.17
C VAL A 170 -6.63 15.25 8.79
N PRO A 171 -7.81 15.42 8.16
CA PRO A 171 -8.92 16.16 8.77
C PRO A 171 -9.36 15.48 10.07
N ARG A 172 -9.58 16.27 11.12
CA ARG A 172 -10.02 15.78 12.43
C ARG A 172 -11.42 15.18 12.39
N ASP A 173 -12.28 15.72 11.53
CA ASP A 173 -13.68 15.30 11.40
C ASP A 173 -13.89 14.24 10.31
N LEU A 174 -12.80 13.66 9.78
CA LEU A 174 -12.88 12.60 8.77
C LEU A 174 -13.28 11.27 9.43
N VAL A 175 -14.44 10.75 9.02
CA VAL A 175 -14.89 9.41 9.36
C VAL A 175 -14.89 8.55 8.10
N LEU A 176 -14.36 7.33 8.21
CA LEU A 176 -14.28 6.40 7.09
C LEU A 176 -15.16 5.18 7.35
N ALA A 177 -16.04 4.88 6.40
CA ALA A 177 -16.79 3.64 6.34
C ALA A 177 -16.25 2.80 5.17
N VAL A 178 -15.80 1.59 5.47
CA VAL A 178 -15.25 0.66 4.48
C VAL A 178 -16.22 -0.51 4.29
N ALA A 179 -16.70 -0.70 3.07
CA ALA A 179 -17.52 -1.84 2.68
C ALA A 179 -16.72 -2.77 1.77
N LYS A 180 -16.45 -4.00 2.24
CA LYS A 180 -15.78 -5.04 1.44
C LYS A 180 -16.82 -5.97 0.82
N PRO A 181 -16.98 -5.98 -0.51
CA PRO A 181 -17.87 -6.94 -1.14
C PRO A 181 -17.34 -8.38 -1.00
N ALA A 182 -18.23 -9.37 -1.15
CA ALA A 182 -17.90 -10.79 -1.02
C ALA A 182 -17.12 -11.38 -2.23
N TYR A 183 -16.61 -10.53 -3.12
CA TYR A 183 -15.74 -10.89 -4.23
C TYR A 183 -14.50 -10.01 -4.21
N ASP A 184 -13.46 -10.46 -4.89
CA ASP A 184 -12.17 -9.78 -4.95
C ASP A 184 -11.96 -9.24 -6.39
N VAL A 185 -11.42 -8.04 -6.51
CA VAL A 185 -11.03 -7.46 -7.81
C VAL A 185 -9.51 -7.49 -7.90
N ARG A 186 -8.95 -8.14 -8.93
CA ARG A 186 -7.50 -8.19 -9.09
C ARG A 186 -6.97 -6.79 -9.44
N THR A 187 -5.92 -6.36 -8.75
CA THR A 187 -5.27 -5.06 -9.01
C THR A 187 -4.86 -4.91 -10.47
N ALA A 188 -4.36 -5.99 -11.09
CA ALA A 188 -3.99 -6.02 -12.50
C ALA A 188 -5.18 -5.76 -13.43
N ASP A 189 -6.37 -6.33 -13.15
CA ASP A 189 -7.57 -6.10 -13.97
C ASP A 189 -8.08 -4.66 -13.83
N ALA A 190 -8.08 -4.13 -12.61
CA ALA A 190 -8.45 -2.74 -12.34
C ALA A 190 -7.50 -1.74 -13.03
N ARG A 191 -6.22 -2.09 -13.18
CA ARG A 191 -5.23 -1.31 -13.95
C ARG A 191 -5.47 -1.43 -15.45
N ALA A 192 -5.69 -2.63 -15.96
CA ALA A 192 -5.91 -2.89 -17.38
C ALA A 192 -7.17 -2.20 -17.93
N ALA A 193 -8.16 -1.93 -17.07
CA ALA A 193 -9.37 -1.19 -17.44
C ALA A 193 -9.14 0.30 -17.74
N LEU A 194 -8.02 0.88 -17.31
CA LEU A 194 -7.75 2.31 -17.49
C LEU A 194 -7.35 2.66 -18.94
N PRO A 195 -7.79 3.82 -19.46
CA PRO A 195 -7.39 4.24 -20.79
C PRO A 195 -5.93 4.70 -20.80
N LYS A 196 -5.28 4.59 -21.96
CA LYS A 196 -3.91 5.09 -22.17
C LYS A 196 -3.83 6.60 -22.39
N THR A 197 -4.94 7.21 -22.80
CA THR A 197 -5.08 8.63 -23.07
C THR A 197 -6.40 9.13 -22.50
N MET A 198 -6.45 10.41 -22.14
CA MET A 198 -7.66 11.02 -21.59
C MET A 198 -7.85 12.42 -22.17
N PRO A 199 -9.09 12.90 -22.38
CA PRO A 199 -9.34 14.26 -22.80
C PRO A 199 -8.74 15.27 -21.80
N ILE A 200 -8.18 16.36 -22.32
CA ILE A 200 -7.58 17.41 -21.49
C ILE A 200 -8.56 17.99 -20.46
N HIS A 201 -9.85 18.08 -20.80
CA HIS A 201 -10.86 18.62 -19.89
C HIS A 201 -11.09 17.71 -18.66
N ASP A 202 -10.94 16.39 -18.80
CA ASP A 202 -11.04 15.45 -17.68
C ASP A 202 -9.76 15.47 -16.84
N ALA A 203 -8.59 15.61 -17.47
CA ALA A 203 -7.34 15.81 -16.74
C ALA A 203 -7.37 17.10 -15.91
N VAL A 204 -7.81 18.22 -16.50
CA VAL A 204 -7.99 19.51 -15.80
C VAL A 204 -9.00 19.39 -14.66
N HIS A 205 -10.09 18.65 -14.87
CA HIS A 205 -11.06 18.36 -13.81
C HIS A 205 -10.41 17.63 -12.63
N ASN A 206 -9.72 16.51 -12.85
CA ASN A 206 -9.05 15.77 -11.77
C ASN A 206 -8.00 16.63 -11.04
N MET A 207 -7.19 17.42 -11.77
CA MET A 207 -6.22 18.33 -11.14
C MET A 207 -6.91 19.35 -10.22
N ALA A 208 -8.03 19.94 -10.67
CA ALA A 208 -8.80 20.87 -9.84
C ALA A 208 -9.41 20.18 -8.60
N MET A 209 -9.91 18.95 -8.75
CA MET A 209 -10.44 18.17 -7.65
C MET A 209 -9.35 17.80 -6.63
N ILE A 210 -8.16 17.39 -7.05
CA ILE A 210 -7.02 17.13 -6.15
C ILE A 210 -6.63 18.41 -5.39
N ALA A 211 -6.50 19.55 -6.08
CA ALA A 211 -6.14 20.82 -5.45
C ALA A 211 -7.17 21.24 -4.39
N GLY A 212 -8.46 21.11 -4.69
CA GLY A 212 -9.54 21.36 -3.75
C GLY A 212 -9.56 20.36 -2.59
N LEU A 213 -9.31 19.08 -2.86
CA LEU A 213 -9.29 18.01 -1.87
C LEU A 213 -8.17 18.22 -0.84
N VAL A 214 -6.93 18.45 -1.30
CA VAL A 214 -5.78 18.75 -0.42
C VAL A 214 -5.99 20.04 0.35
N THR A 215 -6.60 21.06 -0.26
CA THR A 215 -6.98 22.30 0.44
C THR A 215 -7.99 22.02 1.54
N GLY A 216 -9.06 21.27 1.25
CA GLY A 216 -10.08 20.88 2.22
C GLY A 216 -9.50 20.06 3.37
N PHE A 217 -8.52 19.20 3.09
CA PHE A 217 -7.79 18.48 4.12
C PHE A 217 -6.97 19.42 5.01
N ALA A 218 -6.21 20.34 4.42
CA ALA A 218 -5.38 21.29 5.16
C ALA A 218 -6.20 22.26 6.02
N THR A 219 -7.40 22.65 5.57
CA THR A 219 -8.28 23.58 6.28
C THR A 219 -9.34 22.91 7.15
N ASN A 220 -9.40 21.58 7.16
CA ASN A 220 -10.45 20.80 7.83
C ASN A 220 -11.88 21.17 7.33
N ASP A 221 -12.01 21.58 6.07
CA ASP A 221 -13.30 21.90 5.43
C ASP A 221 -13.88 20.64 4.78
N MET A 222 -14.68 19.90 5.54
CA MET A 222 -15.32 18.68 5.06
C MET A 222 -16.34 18.92 3.94
N GLY A 223 -16.91 20.12 3.84
CA GLY A 223 -17.78 20.50 2.73
C GLY A 223 -17.00 20.64 1.42
N LEU A 224 -15.79 21.21 1.48
CA LEU A 224 -14.88 21.24 0.35
C LEU A 224 -14.39 19.85 -0.02
N VAL A 225 -13.98 19.03 0.96
CA VAL A 225 -13.59 17.62 0.75
C VAL A 225 -14.68 16.88 -0.03
N ALA A 226 -15.92 16.93 0.43
CA ALA A 226 -17.05 16.24 -0.21
C ALA A 226 -17.27 16.66 -1.66
N ARG A 227 -17.17 17.96 -1.97
CA ARG A 227 -17.29 18.48 -3.36
C ARG A 227 -16.15 18.05 -4.27
N CYS A 228 -15.00 17.69 -3.70
CA CYS A 228 -13.77 17.40 -4.44
C CYS A 228 -13.45 15.90 -4.56
N LEU A 229 -14.39 15.01 -4.26
CA LEU A 229 -14.23 13.55 -4.45
C LEU A 229 -14.50 13.08 -5.90
N GLY A 230 -14.91 13.99 -6.79
CA GLY A 230 -15.19 13.66 -8.19
C GLY A 230 -13.96 13.18 -8.93
N ASP A 231 -14.01 11.96 -9.48
CA ASP A 231 -12.92 11.33 -10.22
C ASP A 231 -13.36 10.93 -11.63
N ARG A 232 -12.64 11.44 -12.63
CA ARG A 232 -12.82 11.10 -14.05
C ARG A 232 -11.66 10.29 -14.63
N MET A 233 -10.60 10.08 -13.86
CA MET A 233 -9.39 9.37 -14.30
C MET A 233 -9.49 7.87 -14.04
N SER A 234 -10.04 7.44 -12.91
CA SER A 234 -10.02 6.03 -12.49
C SER A 234 -11.41 5.41 -12.38
N THR A 235 -12.29 6.05 -11.62
CA THR A 235 -13.60 5.55 -11.21
C THR A 235 -14.51 5.16 -12.39
N PRO A 236 -14.65 5.97 -13.47
CA PRO A 236 -15.54 5.64 -14.58
C PRO A 236 -15.17 4.33 -15.28
N TYR A 237 -13.88 3.98 -15.30
CA TYR A 237 -13.35 2.82 -16.00
C TYR A 237 -13.32 1.57 -15.11
N ARG A 238 -13.24 1.74 -13.78
CA ARG A 238 -13.16 0.64 -12.82
C ARG A 238 -14.50 0.24 -12.22
N LYS A 239 -15.48 1.16 -12.17
CA LYS A 239 -16.76 0.91 -11.48
C LYS A 239 -17.53 -0.30 -12.01
N ALA A 240 -17.36 -0.66 -13.28
CA ALA A 240 -17.97 -1.85 -13.88
C ALA A 240 -17.46 -3.18 -13.26
N LEU A 241 -16.25 -3.17 -12.68
CA LEU A 241 -15.68 -4.30 -11.94
C LEU A 241 -16.28 -4.44 -10.53
N VAL A 242 -17.10 -3.46 -10.11
CA VAL A 242 -17.70 -3.42 -8.78
C VAL A 242 -19.24 -3.45 -8.92
N PRO A 243 -19.85 -4.64 -9.05
CA PRO A 243 -21.30 -4.80 -9.02
C PRO A 243 -21.97 -4.01 -7.90
N GLY A 244 -22.97 -3.19 -8.26
CA GLY A 244 -23.73 -2.38 -7.30
C GLY A 244 -23.09 -1.04 -6.93
N PHE A 245 -21.91 -0.69 -7.47
CA PHE A 245 -21.22 0.58 -7.17
C PHE A 245 -22.13 1.81 -7.29
N ASP A 246 -22.79 1.98 -8.44
CA ASP A 246 -23.65 3.15 -8.69
C ASP A 246 -24.84 3.21 -7.71
N ALA A 247 -25.37 2.06 -7.29
CA ALA A 247 -26.47 2.00 -6.33
C ALA A 247 -26.02 2.39 -4.91
N VAL A 248 -24.80 2.02 -4.51
CA VAL A 248 -24.23 2.39 -3.22
C VAL A 248 -23.88 3.87 -3.17
N VAL A 249 -23.34 4.44 -4.25
CA VAL A 249 -22.98 5.87 -4.32
C VAL A 249 -24.21 6.78 -4.34
N ALA A 250 -25.33 6.30 -4.87
CA ALA A 250 -26.57 7.06 -4.95
C ALA A 250 -27.44 7.00 -3.68
N ALA A 251 -27.15 6.08 -2.76
CA ALA A 251 -27.89 5.85 -1.51
C ALA A 251 -27.47 6.84 -0.41
#